data_AF-A0A238K1L7-F1
#
_entry.id   AF-A0A238K1L7-F1
#
_cell.length_a   1.000
_cell.length_b   1.000
_cell.length_c   1.000
_cell.angle_alpha   90.00
_cell.angle_beta   90.00
_cell.angle_gamma   90.00
#
_symmetry.space_group_name_H-M   'P 1'
#
loop_
_entity.id
_entity.type
_entity.pdbx_description
1 polymer ?
#
loop_
_entity_poly.entity_id
_entity_poly.type
_entity_poly.pdbx_seq_one_letter_code
_entity_poly.pdbx_strand_id
1 'polypeptide(L)' 'MTRQTIVSSVFIKSEPQNVWLFLVDKDKLGEWYHPASNDLVVGQDYPFDASVRSS' A
#
# COMPACT_ATOMS: atom_id res chain seq x y z
N MET A 1 7.23 -26.30 8.64
CA MET A 1 6.87 -24.87 8.54
C MET A 1 5.36 -24.75 8.62
N THR A 2 4.82 -23.98 9.55
CA THR A 2 3.37 -23.82 9.74
C THR A 2 2.94 -22.53 9.04
N ARG A 3 2.05 -22.63 8.05
CA ARG A 3 1.49 -21.46 7.36
C ARG A 3 0.36 -20.89 8.21
N GLN A 4 0.59 -19.74 8.84
CA GLN A 4 -0.45 -19.02 9.56
C GLN A 4 -1.08 -18.00 8.62
N THR A 5 -2.42 -17.97 8.57
CA THR A 5 -3.17 -16.98 7.80
C THR A 5 -3.73 -15.97 8.78
N ILE A 6 -3.38 -14.69 8.60
CA ILE A 6 -3.95 -13.59 9.37
C ILE A 6 -5.03 -12.95 8.50
N VAL A 7 -6.26 -12.92 9.00
CA VAL A 7 -7.40 -12.24 8.36
C VAL A 7 -7.84 -11.11 9.29
N SER A 8 -7.88 -9.89 8.76
CA SER A 8 -8.37 -8.71 9.47
C SER A 8 -9.34 -7.94 8.58
N SER A 9 -10.28 -7.22 9.18
CA SER A 9 -11.28 -6.42 8.46
C SER A 9 -11.50 -5.11 9.22
N VAL A 10 -11.69 -4.03 8.45
CA VAL A 10 -11.83 -2.67 8.96
C VAL A 10 -12.91 -1.95 8.15
N PHE A 11 -13.71 -1.12 8.83
CA PHE A 11 -14.74 -0.29 8.21
C PHE A 11 -14.26 1.14 8.11
N ILE A 12 -14.18 1.68 6.88
CA ILE A 12 -13.74 3.05 6.60
C ILE A 12 -14.94 3.83 6.08
N LYS A 13 -15.23 4.99 6.68
CA LYS A 13 -16.28 5.90 6.20
C LYS A 13 -15.75 6.73 5.02
N SER A 14 -15.59 6.10 3.87
CA SER A 14 -15.15 6.75 2.63
C SER A 14 -15.72 6.04 1.40
N GLU A 15 -15.70 6.72 0.26
CA GLU A 15 -16.07 6.11 -1.02
C GLU A 15 -15.04 5.04 -1.42
N PRO A 16 -15.46 3.92 -2.04
CA PRO A 16 -14.55 2.84 -2.43
C PRO A 16 -13.40 3.30 -3.33
N GLN A 17 -13.64 4.26 -4.22
CA GLN A 17 -12.62 4.81 -5.11
C GLN A 17 -11.53 5.56 -4.33
N ASN A 18 -11.91 6.22 -3.24
CA ASN A 18 -10.94 6.90 -2.39
C ASN A 18 -10.10 5.89 -1.60
N VAL A 19 -10.73 4.85 -1.05
CA VAL A 19 -9.99 3.75 -0.41
C VAL A 19 -9.00 3.12 -1.40
N TRP A 20 -9.42 2.89 -2.64
CA TRP A 20 -8.56 2.35 -3.68
C TRP A 20 -7.34 3.22 -3.95
N LEU A 21 -7.49 4.56 -4.00
CA LEU A 21 -6.35 5.45 -4.17
C LEU A 21 -5.30 5.26 -3.07
N PHE A 22 -5.70 5.08 -1.81
CA PHE A 22 -4.76 4.80 -0.71
C PHE A 22 -4.09 3.41 -0.78
N LEU A 23 -4.52 2.54 -1.70
CA LEU A 23 -3.92 1.24 -1.96
C LEU A 23 -2.97 1.22 -3.17
N VAL A 24 -3.07 2.21 -4.08
CA VAL A 24 -2.33 2.16 -5.37
C VAL A 24 -1.50 3.41 -5.68
N ASP A 25 -1.93 4.58 -5.24
CA ASP A 25 -1.22 5.85 -5.47
C ASP A 25 0.01 5.91 -4.58
N LYS A 26 1.18 6.15 -5.18
CA LYS A 26 2.47 6.08 -4.46
C LYS A 26 2.55 7.02 -3.26
N ASP A 27 1.96 8.21 -3.38
CA ASP A 27 2.08 9.27 -2.40
C ASP A 27 1.14 8.98 -1.23
N LYS A 28 -0.11 8.56 -1.53
CA LYS A 28 -1.10 8.19 -0.49
C LYS A 28 -0.77 6.87 0.20
N LEU A 29 -0.24 5.89 -0.53
CA LEU A 29 0.19 4.62 0.04
C LEU A 29 1.34 4.81 1.03
N GLY A 30 2.28 5.72 0.72
CA GLY A 30 3.41 6.05 1.59
C GLY A 30 3.04 6.72 2.91
N GLU A 31 1.81 7.21 3.09
CA GLU A 31 1.37 7.81 4.36
C GLU A 31 1.16 6.77 5.47
N TRP A 32 0.84 5.53 5.12
CA TRP A 32 0.43 4.50 6.09
C TRP A 32 1.07 3.12 5.86
N TYR A 33 1.70 2.91 4.69
CA TYR A 33 2.44 1.71 4.34
C TYR A 33 3.87 2.07 3.88
N HIS A 34 4.64 1.08 3.44
CA HIS A 34 5.98 1.33 2.91
C HIS A 34 5.92 2.26 1.69
N PRO A 35 6.82 3.25 1.59
CA PRO A 35 6.83 4.16 0.46
C PRO A 35 7.10 3.41 -0.85
N ALA A 36 6.35 3.79 -1.87
CA ALA A 36 6.48 3.30 -3.23
C ALA A 36 7.07 4.42 -4.11
N SER A 37 7.90 4.05 -5.07
CA SER A 37 8.50 4.99 -6.03
C SER A 37 7.55 5.34 -7.17
N ASN A 38 6.60 4.45 -7.48
CA ASN A 38 5.59 4.59 -8.53
C ASN A 38 4.25 4.01 -8.08
N ASP A 39 3.17 4.36 -8.79
CA ASP A 39 1.85 3.76 -8.54
C ASP A 39 1.87 2.24 -8.77
N LEU A 40 1.06 1.51 -8.00
CA LEU A 40 0.96 0.07 -8.13
C LEU A 40 0.20 -0.30 -9.41
N VAL A 41 0.80 -1.24 -10.15
CA VAL A 41 0.23 -1.79 -11.39
C VAL A 41 0.10 -3.30 -11.25
N VAL A 42 -1.03 -3.83 -11.73
CA VAL A 42 -1.30 -5.26 -11.68
C VAL A 42 -0.22 -6.06 -12.40
N GLY A 43 0.31 -7.08 -11.73
CA GLY A 43 1.31 -7.98 -12.29
C GLY A 43 2.73 -7.41 -12.32
N GLN A 44 2.98 -6.27 -11.66
CA GLN A 44 4.32 -5.72 -11.46
C GLN A 44 4.80 -5.98 -10.03
N ASP A 45 6.12 -6.08 -9.87
CA ASP A 45 6.74 -6.15 -8.55
C ASP A 45 6.53 -4.84 -7.78
N TYR A 46 6.58 -4.93 -6.45
CA TYR A 46 6.40 -3.76 -5.59
C TYR A 46 7.54 -2.75 -5.78
N PRO A 47 7.26 -1.49 -6.16
CA PRO A 47 8.30 -0.52 -6.47
C PRO A 47 8.79 0.18 -5.19
N PHE A 48 9.46 -0.53 -4.28
CA PHE A 48 9.93 0.03 -2.99
C PHE A 48 10.84 1.25 -3.18
N ASP A 49 10.52 2.36 -2.51
CA ASP A 49 11.38 3.54 -2.49
C ASP A 49 12.26 3.56 -1.22
N ALA A 50 13.55 3.24 -1.41
CA ALA A 50 14.53 3.28 -0.33
C ALA A 50 15.03 4.70 0.00
N SER A 51 14.78 5.69 -0.86
CA SER A 51 15.29 7.05 -0.68
C SER A 51 14.64 7.77 0.51
N VAL A 52 13.38 7.42 0.83
CA VAL A 52 12.57 8.04 1.89
C VAL A 52 13.06 7.71 3.31
N ARG A 53 13.92 6.68 3.47
CA ARG A 53 14.52 6.31 4.78
C ARG A 53 15.81 7.06 5.11
N SER A 54 16.26 7.96 4.24
CA SER A 54 17.52 8.69 4.38
C SER A 54 17.27 10.18 4.64
N SER A 55 16.75 10.53 5.81
CA SER A 55 16.70 11.91 6.34
C SER A 55 16.67 11.90 7.86
#